data_AF-A0A820JXW9-F1
#
_entry.id   AF-A0A820JXW9-F1
#
_cell.length_a   1.000
_cell.length_b   1.000
_cell.length_c   1.000
_cell.angle_alpha   90.00
_cell.angle_beta   90.00
_cell.angle_gamma   90.00
#
_symmetry.space_group_name_H-M   'P 1'
#
loop_
_entity.id
_entity.type
_entity.pdbx_description
1 polymer ?
#
loop_
_entity_poly.entity_id
_entity_poly.type
_entity_poly.pdbx_seq_one_letter_code
_entity_poly.pdbx_strand_id
1 'polypeptide(L)'
;MASLLNVHMFQSISTEDAVTNFPKPFLLSAYGVNNKYTTMDILRRWMYIFENALDKGVRVIGFSTDADNKYLSAMRLASNFFASLPNFKSDKHQHAFRINIPKDWTWFYLNTSQLFLFFQDPVHIVTKWRNRLLSSTADLCLGNDKISIVHLENLINDNTYTKLDHSLAKSDINPKDRQNYKSCVRLISDDVLSLLCDNVDTKGTFIYLTLLKMIVKAYIDKSTNIGERIESAWCVVFVCRLWWTWLEKTSTRNSSKNSQTTSDRKNQINKYFITRPAYMSVELNAHNLLYLVLLVKQQQLPKQALINIHLFNSQPCESLFRDARALSSTFSTNINFTVKNFIGRAQKLSILNQMKYNQSENDLCFPIHHKQKHEHSSTSIDQLNEIDRLDIQQLISNAYDQAIDIVQHSKICDTLNQFNINSLNDVSQYIHDILKKNSRLINYSFRTENDTAEEFGLDEENDDNDVETYAPDQPIDEFLFDYPNDTMNDDEEDILNSKKSDFNGIRIFDNINPDLKRSYFKVKINESIKYLHKQSACWLLSNNITKLSNDRLSRVMQQTANNN
;
A
#
# COMPACT_ATOMS: atom_id res chain seq x y z
N MET A 1 -24.68 -15.90 2.06
CA MET A 1 -24.51 -14.79 3.02
C MET A 1 -23.31 -13.98 2.56
N ALA A 2 -23.31 -12.64 2.68
CA ALA A 2 -22.15 -11.83 2.28
C ALA A 2 -21.02 -12.02 3.30
N SER A 3 -19.86 -12.49 2.85
CA SER A 3 -18.66 -12.71 3.67
C SER A 3 -17.75 -11.50 3.71
N LEU A 4 -17.85 -10.62 2.72
CA LEU A 4 -17.01 -9.44 2.56
C LEU A 4 -17.82 -8.15 2.58
N LEU A 5 -17.13 -7.04 2.79
CA LEU A 5 -17.70 -5.70 2.87
C LEU A 5 -16.96 -4.80 1.88
N ASN A 6 -17.73 -4.11 1.03
CA ASN A 6 -17.21 -3.15 0.07
C ASN A 6 -17.61 -1.73 0.49
N VAL A 7 -16.68 -0.79 0.39
CA VAL A 7 -16.81 0.59 0.89
C VAL A 7 -16.32 1.55 -0.19
N HIS A 8 -17.09 2.60 -0.45
CA HIS A 8 -16.71 3.69 -1.34
C HIS A 8 -16.64 4.99 -0.56
N MET A 9 -15.48 5.64 -0.62
CA MET A 9 -15.22 6.93 0.02
C MET A 9 -15.08 8.02 -1.05
N PHE A 10 -15.62 9.21 -0.79
CA PHE A 10 -15.36 10.43 -1.57
C PHE A 10 -14.28 11.25 -0.88
N GLN A 11 -13.30 11.69 -1.66
CA GLN A 11 -12.24 12.57 -1.21
C GLN A 11 -12.20 13.80 -2.10
N SER A 12 -12.40 14.98 -1.49
CA SER A 12 -12.32 16.25 -2.20
C SER A 12 -10.86 16.56 -2.56
N ILE A 13 -10.67 17.09 -3.77
CA ILE A 13 -9.38 17.58 -4.25
C ILE A 13 -9.11 19.03 -3.81
N SER A 14 -10.16 19.81 -3.54
CA SER A 14 -10.00 21.18 -3.04
C SER A 14 -9.73 21.16 -1.54
N THR A 15 -8.54 21.61 -1.15
CA THR A 15 -8.18 21.97 0.23
C THR A 15 -8.37 23.46 0.49
N GLU A 16 -8.68 24.23 -0.54
CA GLU A 16 -8.91 25.68 -0.48
C GLU A 16 -10.37 25.96 -0.79
N ASP A 17 -11.18 25.90 0.24
CA ASP A 17 -12.12 26.97 0.50
C ASP A 17 -12.49 26.86 1.97
N ALA A 18 -12.20 27.91 2.74
CA ALA A 18 -12.92 28.18 3.99
C ALA A 18 -14.44 28.37 3.75
N VAL A 19 -14.88 28.33 2.49
CA VAL A 19 -16.26 28.42 2.00
C VAL A 19 -16.83 27.05 1.57
N THR A 20 -16.03 26.11 1.04
CA THR A 20 -16.51 24.77 0.72
C THR A 20 -16.42 23.93 1.96
N ASN A 21 -17.54 23.84 2.66
CA ASN A 21 -17.75 23.12 3.90
C ASN A 21 -17.60 21.58 3.76
N PHE A 22 -16.55 21.07 3.10
CA PHE A 22 -16.36 19.65 2.81
C PHE A 22 -15.12 19.09 3.52
N PRO A 23 -15.27 18.60 4.76
CA PRO A 23 -14.16 18.02 5.50
C PRO A 23 -13.99 16.53 5.19
N LYS A 24 -12.74 16.11 5.00
CA LYS A 24 -12.28 14.71 5.15
C LYS A 24 -12.95 13.71 4.19
N PRO A 25 -12.39 12.49 4.06
CA PRO A 25 -13.03 11.47 3.27
C PRO A 25 -14.43 11.15 3.81
N PHE A 26 -15.44 11.20 2.95
CA PHE A 26 -16.84 10.94 3.28
C PHE A 26 -17.26 9.55 2.79
N LEU A 27 -18.01 8.81 3.61
CA LEU A 27 -18.54 7.51 3.23
C LEU A 27 -19.73 7.66 2.27
N LEU A 28 -19.52 7.34 0.99
CA LEU A 28 -20.59 7.37 -0.01
C LEU A 28 -21.50 6.14 0.10
N SER A 29 -20.90 4.95 0.17
CA SER A 29 -21.66 3.69 0.23
C SER A 29 -20.87 2.60 0.91
N ALA A 30 -21.58 1.72 1.63
CA ALA A 30 -21.04 0.50 2.20
C ALA A 30 -22.08 -0.63 2.05
N TYR A 31 -21.67 -1.79 1.54
CA TYR A 31 -22.57 -2.93 1.36
C TYR A 31 -21.81 -4.25 1.37
N GLY A 32 -22.51 -5.31 1.75
CA GLY A 32 -21.97 -6.67 1.75
C GLY A 32 -21.80 -7.20 0.33
N VAL A 33 -20.68 -7.88 0.08
CA VAL A 33 -20.41 -8.60 -1.17
C VAL A 33 -19.99 -10.04 -0.88
N ASN A 34 -20.13 -10.89 -1.89
CA ASN A 34 -19.54 -12.22 -1.93
C ASN A 34 -18.38 -12.21 -2.96
N ASN A 35 -17.51 -13.22 -2.96
CA ASN A 35 -16.38 -13.29 -3.92
C ASN A 35 -16.80 -13.44 -5.40
N LYS A 36 -18.11 -13.48 -5.70
CA LYS A 36 -18.67 -13.73 -7.03
C LYS A 36 -18.90 -12.48 -7.88
N TYR A 37 -18.62 -11.27 -7.37
CA TYR A 37 -18.76 -10.07 -8.21
C TYR A 37 -17.74 -10.09 -9.35
N THR A 38 -18.19 -9.64 -10.52
CA THR A 38 -17.38 -9.63 -11.74
C THR A 38 -16.80 -8.25 -12.02
N THR A 39 -15.80 -8.19 -12.89
CA THR A 39 -15.25 -6.93 -13.43
C THR A 39 -16.34 -6.03 -14.02
N MET A 40 -17.36 -6.62 -14.65
CA MET A 40 -18.50 -5.88 -15.21
C MET A 40 -19.37 -5.22 -14.15
N ASP A 41 -19.53 -5.85 -12.98
CA ASP A 41 -20.30 -5.28 -11.88
C ASP A 41 -19.58 -4.08 -11.26
N ILE A 42 -18.24 -4.10 -11.22
CA ILE A 42 -17.41 -2.97 -10.81
C ILE A 42 -17.62 -1.79 -11.77
N LEU A 43 -17.51 -2.03 -13.09
CA LEU A 43 -17.69 -0.98 -14.11
C LEU A 43 -19.06 -0.33 -14.06
N ARG A 44 -20.13 -1.13 -13.96
CA ARG A 44 -21.51 -0.61 -13.83
C ARG A 44 -21.66 0.25 -12.58
N ARG A 45 -21.02 -0.13 -11.48
CA ARG A 45 -21.06 0.62 -10.23
C ARG A 45 -20.34 1.96 -10.34
N TRP A 46 -19.15 1.98 -10.93
CA TRP A 46 -18.44 3.24 -11.17
C TRP A 46 -19.21 4.20 -12.04
N MET A 47 -19.83 3.72 -13.13
CA MET A 47 -20.72 4.54 -13.94
C MET A 47 -21.92 5.05 -13.14
N TYR A 48 -22.59 4.18 -12.38
CA TYR A 48 -23.71 4.59 -11.54
C TYR A 48 -23.31 5.68 -10.53
N ILE A 49 -22.18 5.50 -9.84
CA ILE A 49 -21.64 6.50 -8.91
C ILE A 49 -21.36 7.82 -9.63
N PHE A 50 -20.76 7.76 -10.82
CA PHE A 50 -20.45 8.95 -11.60
C PHE A 50 -21.69 9.73 -12.03
N GLU A 51 -22.67 9.08 -12.68
CA GLU A 51 -23.88 9.77 -13.15
C GLU A 51 -24.65 10.39 -11.98
N ASN A 52 -24.81 9.65 -10.87
CA ASN A 52 -25.50 10.17 -9.69
C ASN A 52 -24.75 11.30 -8.98
N ALA A 53 -23.41 11.31 -9.05
CA ALA A 53 -22.61 12.41 -8.52
C ALA A 53 -22.72 13.63 -9.44
N LEU A 54 -22.66 13.41 -10.75
CA LEU A 54 -22.78 14.45 -11.77
C LEU A 54 -24.14 15.15 -11.72
N ASP A 55 -25.23 14.40 -11.55
CA ASP A 55 -26.59 14.94 -11.35
C ASP A 55 -26.69 15.88 -10.14
N LYS A 56 -25.79 15.70 -9.15
CA LYS A 56 -25.69 16.54 -7.95
C LYS A 56 -24.63 17.64 -8.07
N GLY A 57 -24.09 17.86 -9.27
CA GLY A 57 -23.06 18.87 -9.53
C GLY A 57 -21.65 18.47 -9.05
N VAL A 58 -21.43 17.19 -8.69
CA VAL A 58 -20.13 16.69 -8.25
C VAL A 58 -19.46 15.93 -9.38
N ARG A 59 -18.35 16.47 -9.90
CA ARG A 59 -17.56 15.80 -10.94
C ARG A 59 -16.55 14.83 -10.31
N VAL A 60 -16.73 13.53 -10.54
CA VAL A 60 -15.74 12.52 -10.16
C VAL A 60 -14.57 12.58 -11.14
N ILE A 61 -13.34 12.77 -10.63
CA ILE A 61 -12.12 12.89 -11.44
C ILE A 61 -11.47 11.52 -11.67
N GLY A 62 -11.51 10.63 -10.68
CA GLY A 62 -10.95 9.30 -10.80
C GLY A 62 -11.37 8.35 -9.69
N PHE A 63 -11.07 7.08 -9.90
CA PHE A 63 -11.27 6.01 -8.93
C PHE A 63 -9.93 5.45 -8.47
N SER A 64 -9.77 5.34 -7.15
CA SER A 64 -8.62 4.67 -6.54
C SER A 64 -9.08 3.38 -5.87
N THR A 65 -8.34 2.29 -6.05
CA THR A 65 -8.68 0.99 -5.47
C THR A 65 -7.49 0.35 -4.77
N ASP A 66 -7.78 -0.58 -3.88
CA ASP A 66 -6.78 -1.57 -3.46
C ASP A 66 -6.26 -2.31 -4.71
N ALA A 67 -5.02 -2.79 -4.64
CA ALA A 67 -4.25 -3.44 -5.69
C ALA A 67 -4.85 -4.78 -6.20
N ASP A 68 -6.13 -5.06 -5.96
CA ASP A 68 -6.84 -6.28 -6.34
C ASP A 68 -6.97 -6.47 -7.86
N ASN A 69 -6.88 -7.72 -8.29
CA ASN A 69 -6.83 -8.08 -9.71
C ASN A 69 -8.14 -7.78 -10.45
N LYS A 70 -9.31 -7.94 -9.81
CA LYS A 70 -10.62 -7.69 -10.44
C LYS A 70 -10.81 -6.20 -10.70
N TYR A 71 -10.40 -5.36 -9.74
CA TYR A 71 -10.41 -3.91 -9.92
C TYR A 71 -9.39 -3.47 -10.97
N LEU A 72 -8.19 -4.05 -11.00
CA LEU A 72 -7.21 -3.76 -12.04
C LEU A 72 -7.74 -4.11 -13.45
N SER A 73 -8.39 -5.26 -13.61
CA SER A 73 -9.08 -5.60 -14.87
C SER A 73 -10.15 -4.57 -15.23
N ALA A 74 -10.94 -4.09 -14.26
CA ALA A 74 -11.97 -3.08 -14.49
C ALA A 74 -11.35 -1.75 -14.95
N MET A 75 -10.29 -1.29 -14.28
CA MET A 75 -9.57 -0.08 -14.67
C MET A 75 -9.04 -0.17 -16.09
N ARG A 76 -8.47 -1.32 -16.47
CA ARG A 76 -7.93 -1.54 -17.82
C ARG A 76 -9.02 -1.50 -18.88
N LEU A 77 -10.17 -2.12 -18.62
CA LEU A 77 -11.30 -2.07 -19.55
C LEU A 77 -11.86 -0.65 -19.69
N ALA A 78 -12.03 0.07 -18.59
CA ALA A 78 -12.58 1.43 -18.62
C ALA A 78 -11.66 2.46 -19.29
N SER A 79 -10.34 2.27 -19.17
CA SER A 79 -9.31 3.13 -19.77
C SER A 79 -8.87 2.69 -21.17
N ASN A 80 -9.37 1.55 -21.66
CA ASN A 80 -8.88 0.84 -22.84
C ASN A 80 -7.37 0.51 -22.79
N PHE A 81 -6.81 0.34 -21.59
CA PHE A 81 -5.39 0.04 -21.41
C PHE A 81 -5.11 -1.45 -21.66
N PHE A 82 -4.81 -1.76 -22.93
CA PHE A 82 -4.60 -3.13 -23.42
C PHE A 82 -5.73 -4.08 -22.99
N ALA A 83 -6.95 -3.59 -23.07
CA ALA A 83 -8.19 -4.33 -22.86
C ALA A 83 -9.29 -3.52 -23.56
N SER A 84 -10.30 -4.17 -24.13
CA SER A 84 -11.38 -3.45 -24.80
C SER A 84 -12.71 -4.10 -24.51
N LEU A 85 -13.72 -3.27 -24.23
CA LEU A 85 -15.09 -3.70 -24.09
C LEU A 85 -15.93 -3.01 -25.17
N PRO A 86 -16.29 -3.70 -26.27
CA PRO A 86 -16.91 -3.07 -27.45
C PRO A 86 -18.19 -2.26 -27.14
N ASN A 87 -18.92 -2.70 -26.12
CA ASN A 87 -20.21 -2.14 -25.71
C ASN A 87 -20.10 -1.05 -24.64
N PHE A 88 -18.90 -0.73 -24.15
CA PHE A 88 -18.68 0.29 -23.14
C PHE A 88 -17.74 1.37 -23.68
N LYS A 89 -18.32 2.48 -24.12
CA LYS A 89 -17.60 3.59 -24.75
C LYS A 89 -17.54 4.79 -23.81
N SER A 90 -16.85 4.62 -22.69
CA SER A 90 -16.59 5.69 -21.71
C SER A 90 -15.89 6.89 -22.35
N ASP A 91 -15.03 6.63 -23.33
CA ASP A 91 -14.29 7.61 -24.13
C ASP A 91 -15.18 8.57 -24.94
N LYS A 92 -16.42 8.17 -25.24
CA LYS A 92 -17.40 8.98 -26.00
C LYS A 92 -18.35 9.76 -25.11
N HIS A 93 -18.23 9.65 -23.80
CA HIS A 93 -19.09 10.36 -22.88
C HIS A 93 -18.88 11.87 -22.99
N GLN A 94 -19.95 12.67 -22.86
CA GLN A 94 -19.89 14.13 -23.06
C GLN A 94 -18.97 14.84 -22.05
N HIS A 95 -18.80 14.26 -20.86
CA HIS A 95 -17.94 14.79 -19.80
C HIS A 95 -16.55 14.14 -19.75
N ALA A 96 -16.19 13.36 -20.77
CA ALA A 96 -14.85 12.77 -20.86
C ALA A 96 -13.78 13.85 -20.97
N PHE A 97 -12.71 13.68 -20.19
CA PHE A 97 -11.49 14.45 -20.30
C PHE A 97 -10.79 14.13 -21.62
N ARG A 98 -10.10 15.13 -22.17
CA ARG A 98 -9.36 14.98 -23.43
C ARG A 98 -7.96 15.52 -23.26
N ILE A 99 -6.97 14.80 -23.75
CA ILE A 99 -5.59 15.26 -23.77
C ILE A 99 -5.04 15.28 -25.20
N ASN A 100 -4.23 16.30 -25.48
CA ASN A 100 -3.40 16.34 -26.67
C ASN A 100 -2.09 15.60 -26.41
N ILE A 101 -1.86 14.52 -27.16
CA ILE A 101 -0.65 13.71 -27.07
C ILE A 101 0.15 13.90 -28.37
N PRO A 102 1.43 14.28 -28.28
CA PRO A 102 2.32 14.30 -29.44
C PRO A 102 2.44 12.93 -30.12
N LYS A 103 2.49 12.89 -31.46
CA LYS A 103 2.48 11.64 -32.24
C LYS A 103 3.73 10.78 -32.02
N ASP A 104 4.81 11.40 -31.60
CA ASP A 104 6.11 10.82 -31.29
C ASP A 104 6.15 10.13 -29.92
N TRP A 105 5.11 10.27 -29.08
CA TRP A 105 5.04 9.61 -27.78
C TRP A 105 4.61 8.14 -27.91
N THR A 106 5.47 7.33 -28.51
CA THR A 106 5.24 5.88 -28.68
C THR A 106 5.27 5.12 -27.35
N TRP A 107 5.72 5.76 -26.28
CA TRP A 107 5.84 5.20 -24.93
C TRP A 107 4.59 5.38 -24.07
N PHE A 108 3.64 6.22 -24.50
CA PHE A 108 2.39 6.48 -23.80
C PHE A 108 1.23 5.68 -24.41
N TYR A 109 0.55 4.88 -23.61
CA TYR A 109 -0.41 3.89 -24.08
C TYR A 109 -1.89 4.16 -23.76
N LEU A 110 -2.21 5.22 -22.99
CA LEU A 110 -3.61 5.56 -22.73
C LEU A 110 -4.23 6.31 -23.91
N ASN A 111 -5.54 6.10 -24.11
CA ASN A 111 -6.30 6.84 -25.10
C ASN A 111 -6.37 8.34 -24.77
N THR A 112 -6.47 9.18 -25.81
CA THR A 112 -6.59 10.64 -25.66
C THR A 112 -7.87 11.08 -24.96
N SER A 113 -8.92 10.25 -24.90
CA SER A 113 -10.19 10.55 -24.22
C SER A 113 -10.45 9.55 -23.11
N GLN A 114 -10.69 10.04 -21.90
CA GLN A 114 -11.00 9.22 -20.72
C GLN A 114 -12.07 9.86 -19.86
N LEU A 115 -13.02 9.06 -19.38
CA LEU A 115 -14.05 9.54 -18.46
C LEU A 115 -13.52 9.69 -17.03
N PHE A 116 -12.64 8.76 -16.62
CA PHE A 116 -12.06 8.69 -15.28
C PHE A 116 -10.57 8.44 -15.37
N LEU A 117 -9.85 8.95 -14.38
CA LEU A 117 -8.51 8.50 -14.06
C LEU A 117 -8.57 7.31 -13.10
N PHE A 118 -7.58 6.43 -13.18
CA PHE A 118 -7.51 5.22 -12.37
C PHE A 118 -6.17 5.10 -11.67
N PHE A 119 -6.21 4.94 -10.35
CA PHE A 119 -5.01 4.75 -9.54
C PHE A 119 -5.14 3.50 -8.67
N GLN A 120 -4.15 2.64 -8.75
CA GLN A 120 -3.96 1.54 -7.81
C GLN A 120 -3.23 2.06 -6.58
N ASP A 121 -3.63 1.63 -5.39
CA ASP A 121 -3.06 2.16 -4.15
C ASP A 121 -1.53 1.94 -4.11
N PRO A 122 -0.72 3.02 -4.09
CA PRO A 122 0.74 2.92 -4.07
C PRO A 122 1.28 2.17 -2.85
N VAL A 123 0.60 2.25 -1.69
CA VAL A 123 0.99 1.51 -0.48
C VAL A 123 0.91 0.01 -0.74
N HIS A 124 -0.16 -0.44 -1.40
CA HIS A 124 -0.36 -1.85 -1.73
C HIS A 124 0.54 -2.32 -2.88
N ILE A 125 0.88 -1.45 -3.83
CA ILE A 125 1.90 -1.76 -4.85
C ILE A 125 3.24 -2.04 -4.17
N VAL A 126 3.67 -1.18 -3.24
CA VAL A 126 4.95 -1.33 -2.53
C VAL A 126 4.97 -2.60 -1.66
N THR A 127 3.89 -2.88 -0.93
CA THR A 127 3.80 -4.12 -0.13
C THR A 127 3.79 -5.38 -1.01
N LYS A 128 3.14 -5.36 -2.19
CA LYS A 128 3.20 -6.46 -3.15
C LYS A 128 4.61 -6.72 -3.68
N TRP A 129 5.36 -5.67 -4.02
CA TRP A 129 6.76 -5.81 -4.44
C TRP A 129 7.63 -6.37 -3.30
N ARG A 130 7.43 -5.91 -2.07
CA ARG A 130 8.11 -6.49 -0.90
C ARG A 130 7.73 -7.96 -0.72
N ASN A 131 6.44 -8.31 -0.74
CA ASN A 131 5.99 -9.69 -0.56
C ASN A 131 6.55 -10.61 -1.66
N ARG A 132 6.70 -10.10 -2.88
CA ARG A 132 7.37 -10.83 -3.96
C ARG A 132 8.84 -11.13 -3.65
N LEU A 133 9.57 -10.18 -3.07
CA LEU A 133 10.96 -10.38 -2.61
C LEU A 133 11.05 -11.43 -1.48
N LEU A 134 10.02 -11.52 -0.63
CA LEU A 134 9.93 -12.46 0.48
C LEU A 134 9.38 -13.84 0.08
N SER A 135 8.87 -13.99 -1.14
CA SER A 135 8.23 -15.24 -1.57
C SER A 135 9.26 -16.31 -1.88
N SER A 136 9.02 -17.53 -1.38
CA SER A 136 9.82 -18.71 -1.73
C SER A 136 9.60 -19.20 -3.17
N THR A 137 8.54 -18.75 -3.83
CA THR A 137 8.22 -19.12 -5.22
C THR A 137 8.88 -18.21 -6.26
N ALA A 138 9.46 -17.09 -5.82
CA ALA A 138 10.10 -16.10 -6.68
C ALA A 138 11.61 -16.28 -6.66
N ASP A 139 12.23 -16.36 -7.83
CA ASP A 139 13.69 -16.28 -7.99
C ASP A 139 13.99 -15.01 -8.78
N LEU A 140 13.80 -13.84 -8.18
CA LEU A 140 13.96 -12.57 -8.88
C LEU A 140 15.40 -12.38 -9.40
N CYS A 141 15.55 -11.98 -10.66
CA CYS A 141 16.85 -11.61 -11.22
C CYS A 141 16.71 -10.46 -12.21
N LEU A 142 17.69 -9.55 -12.21
CA LEU A 142 17.79 -8.45 -13.14
C LEU A 142 19.09 -8.63 -13.91
N GLY A 143 19.01 -9.13 -15.14
CA GLY A 143 20.22 -9.45 -15.91
C GLY A 143 21.04 -10.55 -15.24
N ASN A 144 22.30 -10.27 -14.95
CA ASN A 144 23.16 -11.16 -14.17
C ASN A 144 23.02 -11.01 -12.65
N ASP A 145 22.32 -9.97 -12.19
CA ASP A 145 22.25 -9.65 -10.77
C ASP A 145 21.08 -10.38 -10.11
N LYS A 146 21.39 -11.16 -9.07
CA LYS A 146 20.37 -11.85 -8.28
C LYS A 146 19.72 -10.89 -7.29
N ILE A 147 18.39 -10.91 -7.21
CA ILE A 147 17.63 -10.17 -6.21
C ILE A 147 17.21 -11.18 -5.14
N SER A 148 17.65 -10.95 -3.90
CA SER A 148 17.37 -11.88 -2.81
C SER A 148 17.24 -11.19 -1.46
N ILE A 149 16.32 -11.72 -0.64
CA ILE A 149 16.18 -11.36 0.78
C ILE A 149 17.39 -11.78 1.61
N VAL A 150 18.13 -12.81 1.18
CA VAL A 150 19.34 -13.31 1.87
C VAL A 150 20.38 -12.19 2.00
N HIS A 151 20.43 -11.26 1.05
CA HIS A 151 21.31 -10.10 1.12
C HIS A 151 20.99 -9.20 2.33
N LEU A 152 19.70 -9.04 2.67
CA LEU A 152 19.25 -8.28 3.83
C LEU A 152 19.38 -9.09 5.14
N GLU A 153 19.20 -10.40 5.09
CA GLU A 153 19.47 -11.29 6.22
C GLU A 153 20.95 -11.27 6.61
N ASN A 154 21.83 -11.28 5.62
CA ASN A 154 23.27 -11.15 5.82
C ASN A 154 23.59 -9.80 6.45
N LEU A 155 23.02 -8.70 5.95
CA LEU A 155 23.19 -7.37 6.55
C LEU A 155 22.82 -7.33 8.04
N ILE A 156 21.73 -8.01 8.43
CA ILE A 156 21.24 -8.03 9.82
C ILE A 156 22.07 -8.93 10.72
N ASN A 157 22.64 -10.01 10.18
CA ASN A 157 23.41 -10.99 10.95
C ASN A 157 24.93 -10.76 10.89
N ASP A 158 25.39 -9.86 10.02
CA ASP A 158 26.79 -9.48 9.93
C ASP A 158 27.23 -8.74 11.20
N ASN A 159 28.38 -9.12 11.74
CA ASN A 159 28.95 -8.49 12.93
C ASN A 159 29.63 -7.14 12.62
N THR A 160 29.81 -6.81 11.34
CA THR A 160 30.39 -5.53 10.90
C THR A 160 29.42 -4.36 11.08
N TYR A 161 28.12 -4.60 10.96
CA TYR A 161 27.08 -3.57 11.05
C TYR A 161 26.22 -3.78 12.30
N THR A 162 25.87 -2.69 12.96
CA THR A 162 24.96 -2.70 14.09
C THR A 162 23.55 -2.33 13.65
N LYS A 163 22.58 -2.62 14.52
CA LYS A 163 21.20 -2.17 14.31
C LYS A 163 21.05 -0.65 14.18
N LEU A 164 21.99 0.14 14.71
CA LEU A 164 21.97 1.59 14.55
C LEU A 164 22.35 2.01 13.13
N ASP A 165 23.16 1.20 12.45
CA ASP A 165 23.61 1.47 11.09
C ASP A 165 22.49 1.15 10.09
N HIS A 166 21.87 -0.03 10.19
CA HIS A 166 20.85 -0.45 9.22
C HIS A 166 19.40 -0.19 9.66
N SER A 167 19.11 0.04 10.95
CA SER A 167 17.76 0.23 11.52
C SER A 167 16.76 -0.95 11.35
N LEU A 168 17.08 -1.96 10.55
CA LEU A 168 16.27 -3.16 10.35
C LEU A 168 16.16 -4.06 11.59
N ALA A 169 15.03 -4.75 11.73
CA ALA A 169 14.85 -5.88 12.64
C ALA A 169 14.53 -7.16 11.86
N LYS A 170 14.78 -8.33 12.48
CA LYS A 170 14.38 -9.63 11.91
C LYS A 170 12.88 -9.73 11.59
N SER A 171 12.04 -8.96 12.30
CA SER A 171 10.60 -8.87 12.01
C SER A 171 10.29 -8.10 10.72
N ASP A 172 11.19 -7.24 10.24
CA ASP A 172 10.97 -6.42 9.04
C ASP A 172 11.14 -7.25 7.75
N ILE A 173 11.94 -8.32 7.83
CA ILE A 173 12.17 -9.31 6.77
C ILE A 173 11.33 -10.59 6.93
N ASN A 174 10.53 -10.70 8.01
CA ASN A 174 9.71 -11.89 8.29
C ASN A 174 8.23 -11.59 7.99
N PRO A 175 7.58 -12.36 7.09
CA PRO A 175 6.28 -12.02 6.50
C PRO A 175 5.05 -12.29 7.39
N LYS A 176 5.17 -12.32 8.72
CA LYS A 176 4.01 -12.55 9.62
C LYS A 176 2.85 -11.58 9.36
N ASP A 177 3.16 -10.35 8.94
CA ASP A 177 2.17 -9.37 8.49
C ASP A 177 2.50 -8.92 7.05
N ARG A 178 1.79 -9.48 6.08
CA ARG A 178 1.92 -9.19 4.65
C ARG A 178 1.45 -7.78 4.26
N GLN A 179 0.78 -7.06 5.14
CA GLN A 179 0.27 -5.70 4.90
C GLN A 179 1.08 -4.62 5.64
N ASN A 180 2.13 -4.98 6.36
CA ASN A 180 2.94 -4.04 7.15
C ASN A 180 3.74 -3.04 6.28
N TYR A 181 3.15 -1.92 5.90
CA TYR A 181 3.84 -0.89 5.11
C TYR A 181 5.07 -0.28 5.83
N LYS A 182 5.09 -0.26 7.17
CA LYS A 182 6.23 0.33 7.92
C LYS A 182 7.51 -0.44 7.72
N SER A 183 7.45 -1.77 7.55
CA SER A 183 8.66 -2.53 7.23
C SER A 183 9.15 -2.22 5.82
N CYS A 184 8.25 -1.99 4.86
CA CYS A 184 8.64 -1.53 3.52
C CYS A 184 9.45 -0.23 3.59
N VAL A 185 8.98 0.77 4.36
CA VAL A 185 9.68 2.06 4.52
C VAL A 185 11.08 1.89 5.13
N ARG A 186 11.24 0.98 6.09
CA ARG A 186 12.57 0.71 6.67
C ARG A 186 13.50 0.01 5.70
N LEU A 187 12.99 -0.90 4.88
CA LEU A 187 13.79 -1.63 3.88
C LEU A 187 14.37 -0.70 2.81
N ILE A 188 13.69 0.40 2.51
CA ILE A 188 14.11 1.39 1.50
C ILE A 188 14.79 2.63 2.10
N SER A 189 15.20 2.58 3.38
CA SER A 189 15.89 3.71 4.00
C SER A 189 17.22 3.98 3.31
N ASP A 190 17.67 5.24 3.33
CA ASP A 190 18.97 5.62 2.77
C ASP A 190 20.11 4.83 3.40
N ASP A 191 20.04 4.56 4.71
CA ASP A 191 21.06 3.78 5.41
C ASP A 191 21.15 2.33 4.93
N VAL A 192 20.02 1.69 4.60
CA VAL A 192 20.03 0.32 4.06
C VAL A 192 20.56 0.32 2.63
N LEU A 193 20.15 1.30 1.82
CA LEU A 193 20.56 1.40 0.43
C LEU A 193 22.06 1.71 0.29
N SER A 194 22.63 2.56 1.15
CA SER A 194 24.06 2.84 1.14
C SER A 194 24.88 1.59 1.43
N LEU A 195 24.50 0.83 2.47
CA LEU A 195 25.17 -0.42 2.85
C LEU A 195 25.10 -1.51 1.76
N LEU A 196 23.98 -1.58 1.03
CA LEU A 196 23.83 -2.52 -0.10
C LEU A 196 24.55 -2.04 -1.37
N CYS A 197 24.88 -0.76 -1.48
CA CYS A 197 25.60 -0.22 -2.64
C CYS A 197 27.08 -0.63 -2.61
N ASP A 198 27.65 -0.76 -1.42
CA ASP A 198 29.07 -1.05 -1.20
C ASP A 198 29.47 -2.49 -1.57
N ASN A 199 28.51 -3.41 -1.66
CA ASN A 199 28.75 -4.81 -2.01
C ASN A 199 28.25 -5.14 -3.43
N VAL A 200 29.17 -5.65 -4.26
CA VAL A 200 28.90 -6.00 -5.66
C VAL A 200 27.82 -7.09 -5.77
N ASP A 201 27.80 -8.05 -4.84
CA ASP A 201 26.84 -9.16 -4.87
C ASP A 201 25.41 -8.72 -4.53
N THR A 202 25.24 -7.57 -3.87
CA THR A 202 23.93 -7.06 -3.45
C THR A 202 23.32 -6.07 -4.43
N LYS A 203 23.98 -5.80 -5.57
CA LYS A 203 23.57 -4.77 -6.52
C LYS A 203 22.15 -4.97 -7.07
N GLY A 204 21.75 -6.21 -7.37
CA GLY A 204 20.39 -6.52 -7.81
C GLY A 204 19.34 -6.13 -6.76
N THR A 205 19.56 -6.50 -5.50
CA THR A 205 18.67 -6.13 -4.38
C THR A 205 18.67 -4.60 -4.16
N PHE A 206 19.82 -3.94 -4.26
CA PHE A 206 19.91 -2.48 -4.20
C PHE A 206 19.04 -1.80 -5.27
N ILE A 207 19.14 -2.24 -6.53
CA ILE A 207 18.33 -1.71 -7.63
C ILE A 207 16.85 -1.94 -7.33
N TYR A 208 16.47 -3.17 -6.95
CA TYR A 208 15.09 -3.51 -6.65
C TYR A 208 14.50 -2.61 -5.55
N LEU A 209 15.20 -2.41 -4.43
CA LEU A 209 14.75 -1.54 -3.34
C LEU A 209 14.75 -0.06 -3.73
N THR A 210 15.66 0.37 -4.60
CA THR A 210 15.66 1.72 -5.17
C THR A 210 14.39 1.97 -6.00
N LEU A 211 13.94 0.99 -6.79
CA LEU A 211 12.67 1.09 -7.52
C LEU A 211 11.48 1.22 -6.57
N LEU A 212 11.43 0.48 -5.46
CA LEU A 212 10.39 0.66 -4.43
C LEU A 212 10.43 2.07 -3.86
N LYS A 213 11.62 2.61 -3.57
CA LYS A 213 11.80 3.98 -3.09
C LYS A 213 11.27 5.02 -4.08
N MET A 214 11.52 4.82 -5.37
CA MET A 214 11.01 5.69 -6.43
C MET A 214 9.49 5.66 -6.54
N ILE A 215 8.83 4.52 -6.32
CA ILE A 215 7.35 4.43 -6.23
C ILE A 215 6.83 5.25 -5.04
N VAL A 216 7.45 5.13 -3.86
CA VAL A 216 7.08 5.92 -2.68
C VAL A 216 7.26 7.42 -2.93
N LYS A 217 8.38 7.81 -3.55
CA LYS A 217 8.68 9.19 -3.93
C LYS A 217 7.65 9.76 -4.91
N ALA A 218 7.24 8.97 -5.92
CA ALA A 218 6.28 9.41 -6.93
C ALA A 218 4.87 9.68 -6.36
N TYR A 219 4.36 8.80 -5.49
CA TYR A 219 2.93 8.81 -5.16
C TYR A 219 2.58 9.03 -3.68
N ILE A 220 3.51 8.77 -2.75
CA ILE A 220 3.21 8.76 -1.30
C ILE A 220 3.86 9.95 -0.59
N ASP A 221 5.13 10.23 -0.88
CA ASP A 221 5.84 11.32 -0.24
C ASP A 221 5.19 12.66 -0.62
N LYS A 222 4.81 13.47 0.37
CA LYS A 222 4.16 14.77 0.19
C LYS A 222 5.17 15.88 -0.14
N SER A 223 6.46 15.67 0.14
CA SER A 223 7.51 16.68 -0.04
C SER A 223 8.05 16.75 -1.47
N THR A 224 7.81 15.74 -2.30
CA THR A 224 8.34 15.63 -3.65
C THR A 224 7.65 16.59 -4.63
N ASN A 225 8.44 17.32 -5.42
CA ASN A 225 7.95 18.18 -6.50
C ASN A 225 7.38 17.37 -7.68
N ILE A 226 6.65 18.02 -8.58
CA ILE A 226 5.94 17.32 -9.66
C ILE A 226 6.91 16.73 -10.70
N GLY A 227 7.99 17.43 -11.04
CA GLY A 227 8.99 16.93 -12.00
C GLY A 227 9.59 15.61 -11.55
N GLU A 228 10.08 15.57 -10.31
CA GLU A 228 10.67 14.38 -9.70
C GLU A 228 9.66 13.23 -9.57
N ARG A 229 8.36 13.51 -9.37
CA ARG A 229 7.33 12.47 -9.36
C ARG A 229 7.19 11.80 -10.72
N ILE A 230 7.16 12.61 -11.78
CA ILE A 230 7.07 12.11 -13.16
C ILE A 230 8.32 11.30 -13.49
N GLU A 231 9.50 11.84 -13.23
CA GLU A 231 10.77 11.14 -13.48
C GLU A 231 10.84 9.82 -12.70
N SER A 232 10.49 9.84 -11.41
CA SER A 232 10.51 8.64 -10.57
C SER A 232 9.52 7.58 -11.05
N ALA A 233 8.28 7.98 -11.37
CA ALA A 233 7.26 7.06 -11.86
C ALA A 233 7.65 6.41 -13.19
N TRP A 234 8.13 7.20 -14.15
CA TRP A 234 8.47 6.72 -15.49
C TRP A 234 9.78 5.95 -15.52
N CYS A 235 10.77 6.31 -14.71
CA CYS A 235 12.00 5.54 -14.59
C CYS A 235 11.71 4.10 -14.12
N VAL A 236 10.83 3.93 -13.12
CA VAL A 236 10.40 2.58 -12.69
C VAL A 236 9.72 1.83 -13.83
N VAL A 237 8.82 2.48 -14.60
CA VAL A 237 8.18 1.87 -15.77
C VAL A 237 9.21 1.44 -16.81
N PHE A 238 10.18 2.28 -17.13
CA PHE A 238 11.19 1.97 -18.14
C PHE A 238 12.12 0.85 -17.69
N VAL A 239 12.56 0.82 -16.43
CA VAL A 239 13.32 -0.30 -15.88
C VAL A 239 12.51 -1.59 -15.97
N CYS A 240 11.22 -1.58 -15.60
CA CYS A 240 10.36 -2.74 -15.74
C CYS A 240 10.17 -3.19 -17.20
N ARG A 241 10.02 -2.27 -18.15
CA ARG A 241 9.92 -2.57 -19.59
C ARG A 241 11.20 -3.21 -20.13
N LEU A 242 12.36 -2.65 -19.78
CA LEU A 242 13.68 -3.19 -20.15
C LEU A 242 13.89 -4.58 -19.56
N TRP A 243 13.56 -4.75 -18.28
CA TRP A 243 13.66 -6.03 -17.56
C TRP A 243 12.76 -7.10 -18.18
N TRP A 244 11.49 -6.79 -18.46
CA TRP A 244 10.56 -7.71 -19.12
C TRP A 244 11.05 -8.11 -20.51
N THR A 245 11.46 -7.11 -21.31
CA THR A 245 11.96 -7.33 -22.68
C THR A 245 13.16 -8.27 -22.67
N TRP A 246 14.09 -8.07 -21.74
CA TRP A 246 15.26 -8.94 -21.56
C TRP A 246 14.87 -10.38 -21.21
N LEU A 247 13.99 -10.58 -20.22
CA LEU A 247 13.51 -11.91 -19.83
C LEU A 247 12.86 -12.64 -21.02
N GLU A 248 12.05 -11.93 -21.79
CA GLU A 248 11.36 -12.54 -22.92
C GLU A 248 12.32 -12.96 -24.04
N LYS A 249 13.30 -12.12 -24.38
CA LYS A 249 14.30 -12.42 -25.41
C LYS A 249 15.24 -13.54 -24.99
N THR A 250 15.67 -13.57 -23.74
CA THR A 250 16.52 -14.63 -23.19
C THR A 250 15.78 -15.97 -23.13
N SER A 251 14.51 -15.99 -22.70
CA SER A 251 13.68 -17.19 -22.76
C SER A 251 13.50 -17.69 -24.21
N THR A 252 13.26 -16.80 -25.17
CA THR A 252 13.11 -17.18 -26.60
C THR A 252 14.37 -17.85 -27.15
N ARG A 253 15.55 -17.33 -26.80
CA ARG A 253 16.84 -17.90 -27.21
C ARG A 253 17.05 -19.32 -26.66
N ASN A 254 16.58 -19.59 -25.46
CA ASN A 254 16.69 -20.91 -24.83
C ASN A 254 15.66 -21.92 -25.37
N SER A 255 14.44 -21.47 -25.70
CA SER A 255 13.41 -22.33 -26.31
C SER A 255 13.73 -22.75 -27.76
N SER A 256 14.58 -22.01 -28.47
CA SER A 256 15.07 -22.49 -29.79
C SER A 256 16.01 -23.70 -29.67
N LYS A 257 16.47 -24.05 -28.47
CA LYS A 257 17.37 -25.19 -28.21
C LYS A 257 16.66 -26.39 -27.59
N ASN A 258 15.56 -26.17 -26.85
CA ASN A 258 14.75 -27.21 -26.22
C ASN A 258 13.29 -27.00 -26.57
N SER A 259 12.55 -28.04 -27.00
CA SER A 259 11.13 -28.00 -27.39
C SER A 259 10.21 -27.60 -26.22
N GLN A 260 10.26 -26.34 -25.83
CA GLN A 260 9.60 -25.81 -24.65
C GLN A 260 8.29 -25.15 -25.05
N THR A 261 7.22 -25.46 -24.33
CA THR A 261 5.87 -24.98 -24.67
C THR A 261 5.69 -23.51 -24.28
N THR A 262 4.71 -22.83 -24.89
CA THR A 262 4.36 -21.44 -24.55
C THR A 262 3.99 -21.25 -23.08
N SER A 263 3.47 -22.30 -22.42
CA SER A 263 3.17 -22.36 -20.99
C SER A 263 4.43 -22.22 -20.13
N ASP A 264 5.46 -23.01 -20.46
CA ASP A 264 6.72 -23.05 -19.71
C ASP A 264 7.45 -21.71 -19.75
N ARG A 265 7.37 -21.01 -20.89
CA ARG A 265 7.94 -19.66 -21.05
C ARG A 265 7.25 -18.64 -20.14
N LYS A 266 5.92 -18.68 -20.02
CA LYS A 266 5.18 -17.77 -19.11
C LYS A 266 5.54 -18.03 -17.65
N ASN A 267 5.62 -19.31 -17.26
CA ASN A 267 6.01 -19.71 -15.91
C ASN A 267 7.43 -19.25 -15.58
N GLN A 268 8.35 -19.30 -16.55
CA GLN A 268 9.71 -18.81 -16.38
C GLN A 268 9.74 -17.30 -16.13
N ILE A 269 9.08 -16.49 -16.97
CA ILE A 269 9.05 -15.03 -16.79
C ILE A 269 8.42 -14.67 -15.44
N ASN A 270 7.30 -15.30 -15.09
CA ASN A 270 6.65 -15.06 -13.81
C ASN A 270 7.58 -15.35 -12.64
N LYS A 271 8.42 -16.39 -12.72
CA LYS A 271 9.38 -16.75 -11.67
C LYS A 271 10.48 -15.70 -11.45
N TYR A 272 11.00 -15.10 -12.52
CA TYR A 272 12.15 -14.17 -12.47
C TYR A 272 11.76 -12.69 -12.41
N PHE A 273 10.47 -12.35 -12.60
CA PHE A 273 9.95 -10.99 -12.62
C PHE A 273 9.02 -10.68 -11.45
N ILE A 274 8.69 -9.40 -11.27
CA ILE A 274 7.56 -8.99 -10.42
C ILE A 274 6.24 -9.59 -10.92
N THR A 275 5.24 -9.67 -10.06
CA THR A 275 3.94 -10.22 -10.47
C THR A 275 3.31 -9.33 -11.55
N ARG A 276 2.62 -9.96 -12.51
CA ARG A 276 1.98 -9.23 -13.61
C ARG A 276 0.99 -8.16 -13.14
N PRO A 277 0.14 -8.38 -12.11
CA PRO A 277 -0.69 -7.32 -11.56
C PRO A 277 0.14 -6.13 -11.06
N ALA A 278 1.22 -6.36 -10.33
CA ALA A 278 2.06 -5.29 -9.80
C ALA A 278 2.72 -4.47 -10.91
N TYR A 279 3.22 -5.13 -11.96
CA TYR A 279 3.75 -4.46 -13.15
C TYR A 279 2.71 -3.58 -13.84
N MET A 280 1.52 -4.14 -14.12
CA MET A 280 0.44 -3.41 -14.78
C MET A 280 -0.09 -2.24 -13.94
N SER A 281 -0.11 -2.38 -12.61
CA SER A 281 -0.49 -1.29 -11.70
C SER A 281 0.50 -0.13 -11.72
N VAL A 282 1.81 -0.42 -11.71
CA VAL A 282 2.85 0.62 -11.81
C VAL A 282 2.75 1.35 -13.15
N GLU A 283 2.56 0.61 -14.24
CA GLU A 283 2.44 1.21 -15.56
C GLU A 283 1.16 2.04 -15.69
N LEU A 284 0.03 1.54 -15.21
CA LEU A 284 -1.24 2.27 -15.21
C LEU A 284 -1.14 3.57 -14.39
N ASN A 285 -0.57 3.52 -13.18
CA ASN A 285 -0.42 4.70 -12.33
C ASN A 285 0.46 5.78 -12.98
N ALA A 286 1.57 5.40 -13.62
CA ALA A 286 2.48 6.36 -14.26
C ALA A 286 1.81 7.07 -15.44
N HIS A 287 1.03 6.33 -16.24
CA HIS A 287 0.26 6.93 -17.32
C HIS A 287 -0.84 7.86 -16.80
N ASN A 288 -1.56 7.48 -15.74
CA ASN A 288 -2.61 8.32 -15.15
C ASN A 288 -2.04 9.57 -14.47
N LEU A 289 -0.86 9.48 -13.85
CA LEU A 289 -0.14 10.64 -13.32
C LEU A 289 0.20 11.63 -14.43
N LEU A 290 0.76 11.16 -15.54
CA LEU A 290 1.05 12.03 -16.67
C LEU A 290 -0.22 12.60 -17.31
N TYR A 291 -1.28 11.80 -17.42
CA TYR A 291 -2.59 12.25 -17.88
C TYR A 291 -3.11 13.40 -17.02
N LEU A 292 -3.04 13.26 -15.69
CA LEU A 292 -3.42 14.29 -14.75
C LEU A 292 -2.61 15.59 -14.96
N VAL A 293 -1.30 15.49 -15.14
CA VAL A 293 -0.42 16.64 -15.44
C VAL A 293 -0.87 17.34 -16.72
N LEU A 294 -1.17 16.59 -17.79
CA LEU A 294 -1.66 17.15 -19.05
C LEU A 294 -3.01 17.85 -18.90
N LEU A 295 -3.92 17.30 -18.10
CA LEU A 295 -5.21 17.93 -17.84
C LEU A 295 -5.08 19.26 -17.10
N VAL A 296 -4.14 19.34 -16.14
CA VAL A 296 -3.84 20.59 -15.44
C VAL A 296 -3.19 21.61 -16.38
N LYS A 297 -2.18 21.22 -17.18
CA LYS A 297 -1.55 22.11 -18.17
C LYS A 297 -2.54 22.60 -19.24
N GLN A 298 -3.52 21.78 -19.60
CA GLN A 298 -4.59 22.13 -20.55
C GLN A 298 -5.79 22.82 -19.88
N GLN A 299 -5.68 23.17 -18.59
CA GLN A 299 -6.70 23.90 -17.82
C GLN A 299 -8.07 23.18 -17.73
N GLN A 300 -8.10 21.86 -17.89
CA GLN A 300 -9.32 21.05 -17.67
C GLN A 300 -9.54 20.69 -16.21
N LEU A 301 -8.47 20.72 -15.41
CA LEU A 301 -8.48 20.47 -13.97
C LEU A 301 -7.71 21.55 -13.21
N PRO A 302 -8.09 21.83 -11.95
CA PRO A 302 -7.39 22.78 -11.11
C PRO A 302 -6.00 22.25 -10.71
N LYS A 303 -5.02 23.15 -10.48
CA LYS A 303 -3.65 22.80 -10.08
C LYS A 303 -3.60 22.00 -8.78
N GLN A 304 -4.57 22.22 -7.89
CA GLN A 304 -4.76 21.48 -6.63
C GLN A 304 -4.87 19.96 -6.86
N ALA A 305 -5.40 19.51 -8.00
CA ALA A 305 -5.49 18.08 -8.32
C ALA A 305 -4.11 17.41 -8.38
N LEU A 306 -3.09 18.14 -8.82
CA LEU A 306 -1.74 17.62 -8.97
C LEU A 306 -0.92 17.72 -7.68
N ILE A 307 -1.09 18.81 -6.92
CA ILE A 307 -0.49 18.98 -5.59
C ILE A 307 -0.97 17.88 -4.64
N ASN A 308 -2.25 17.52 -4.75
CA ASN A 308 -2.89 16.54 -3.90
C ASN A 308 -2.85 15.12 -4.49
N ILE A 309 -1.79 14.76 -5.21
CA ILE A 309 -1.62 13.40 -5.79
C ILE A 309 -1.73 12.29 -4.75
N HIS A 310 -1.30 12.56 -3.51
CA HIS A 310 -1.38 11.64 -2.37
C HIS A 310 -2.83 11.34 -1.92
N LEU A 311 -3.85 11.99 -2.50
CA LEU A 311 -5.26 11.66 -2.30
C LEU A 311 -5.74 10.55 -3.24
N PHE A 312 -4.99 10.25 -4.31
CA PHE A 312 -5.33 9.17 -5.26
C PHE A 312 -4.86 7.80 -4.73
N ASN A 313 -5.41 7.38 -3.60
CA ASN A 313 -5.19 6.05 -3.01
C ASN A 313 -6.43 5.57 -2.25
N SER A 314 -6.36 4.37 -1.67
CA SER A 314 -7.46 3.75 -0.93
C SER A 314 -7.33 3.85 0.59
N GLN A 315 -6.30 4.57 1.09
CA GLN A 315 -6.03 4.75 2.52
C GLN A 315 -7.21 5.33 3.34
N PRO A 316 -8.09 6.19 2.78
CA PRO A 316 -9.32 6.58 3.46
C PRO A 316 -10.24 5.41 3.84
N CYS A 317 -10.36 4.41 2.96
CA CYS A 317 -11.16 3.21 3.21
C CYS A 317 -10.54 2.40 4.35
N GLU A 318 -9.22 2.22 4.34
CA GLU A 318 -8.48 1.55 5.43
C GLU A 318 -8.60 2.28 6.76
N SER A 319 -8.54 3.61 6.75
CA SER A 319 -8.75 4.40 7.97
C SER A 319 -10.17 4.21 8.51
N LEU A 320 -11.20 4.16 7.66
CA LEU A 320 -12.55 3.89 8.10
C LEU A 320 -12.67 2.51 8.74
N PHE A 321 -12.06 1.47 8.16
CA PHE A 321 -12.04 0.14 8.76
C PHE A 321 -11.32 0.14 10.11
N ARG A 322 -10.17 0.80 10.21
CA ARG A 322 -9.43 0.94 11.47
C ARG A 322 -10.26 1.65 12.54
N ASP A 323 -10.91 2.75 12.19
CA ASP A 323 -11.74 3.52 13.12
C ASP A 323 -13.00 2.72 13.53
N ALA A 324 -13.61 1.98 12.60
CA ALA A 324 -14.73 1.10 12.89
C ALA A 324 -14.32 -0.08 13.80
N ARG A 325 -13.12 -0.64 13.63
CA ARG A 325 -12.55 -1.65 14.54
C ARG A 325 -12.27 -1.07 15.93
N ALA A 326 -11.82 0.18 15.99
CA ALA A 326 -11.53 0.89 17.24
C ALA A 326 -12.81 1.28 18.03
N LEU A 327 -13.96 1.42 17.35
CA LEU A 327 -15.28 1.60 17.99
C LEU A 327 -15.84 0.28 18.57
N SER A 328 -15.06 -0.39 19.41
CA SER A 328 -15.52 -1.53 20.20
C SER A 328 -15.95 -1.08 21.60
N SER A 329 -16.86 -1.82 22.25
CA SER A 329 -17.24 -1.53 23.63
C SER A 329 -16.04 -1.77 24.56
N THR A 330 -16.06 -1.15 25.74
CA THR A 330 -15.02 -1.29 26.78
C THR A 330 -14.70 -2.76 27.13
N PHE A 331 -15.67 -3.66 26.93
CA PHE A 331 -15.60 -5.09 27.25
C PHE A 331 -15.49 -6.01 26.03
N SER A 332 -15.35 -5.46 24.82
CA SER A 332 -15.19 -6.27 23.61
C SER A 332 -14.00 -5.79 22.80
N THR A 333 -13.09 -6.70 22.47
CA THR A 333 -12.02 -6.47 21.50
C THR A 333 -12.32 -7.14 20.17
N ASN A 334 -13.59 -7.49 19.92
CA ASN A 334 -13.96 -8.13 18.68
C ASN A 334 -13.73 -7.15 17.51
N ILE A 335 -12.63 -7.37 16.81
CA ILE A 335 -12.20 -6.64 15.62
C ILE A 335 -13.03 -7.04 14.40
N ASN A 336 -13.68 -8.21 14.46
CA ASN A 336 -14.54 -8.69 13.40
C ASN A 336 -15.97 -8.22 13.64
N PHE A 337 -16.64 -7.83 12.56
CA PHE A 337 -18.01 -7.36 12.61
C PHE A 337 -18.81 -7.90 11.43
N THR A 338 -20.08 -8.16 11.66
CA THR A 338 -21.04 -8.40 10.59
C THR A 338 -21.26 -7.11 9.79
N VAL A 339 -21.77 -7.21 8.57
CA VAL A 339 -22.13 -6.05 7.74
C VAL A 339 -23.06 -5.09 8.50
N LYS A 340 -24.04 -5.63 9.25
CA LYS A 340 -24.95 -4.84 10.08
C LYS A 340 -24.19 -4.05 11.17
N ASN A 341 -23.26 -4.71 11.86
CA ASN A 341 -22.44 -4.08 12.88
C ASN A 341 -21.56 -2.97 12.29
N PHE A 342 -20.97 -3.19 11.11
CA PHE A 342 -20.19 -2.17 10.42
C PHE A 342 -21.04 -0.94 10.10
N ILE A 343 -22.22 -1.12 9.49
CA ILE A 343 -23.08 0.00 9.10
C ILE A 343 -23.44 0.85 10.34
N GLY A 344 -23.79 0.21 11.46
CA GLY A 344 -24.06 0.91 12.71
C GLY A 344 -22.85 1.69 13.26
N ARG A 345 -21.63 1.14 13.15
CA ARG A 345 -20.40 1.84 13.55
C ARG A 345 -20.05 2.98 12.58
N ALA A 346 -20.24 2.78 11.28
CA ALA A 346 -19.99 3.78 10.25
C ALA A 346 -20.92 5.00 10.40
N GLN A 347 -22.19 4.79 10.76
CA GLN A 347 -23.10 5.87 11.11
C GLN A 347 -22.60 6.69 12.30
N LYS A 348 -22.13 6.02 13.37
CA LYS A 348 -21.52 6.70 14.53
C LYS A 348 -20.27 7.50 14.13
N LEU A 349 -19.40 6.93 13.29
CA LEU A 349 -18.23 7.64 12.76
C LEU A 349 -18.62 8.86 11.93
N SER A 350 -19.66 8.75 11.10
CA SER A 350 -20.16 9.88 10.31
C SER A 350 -20.63 11.02 11.21
N ILE A 351 -21.39 10.71 12.27
CA ILE A 351 -21.86 11.71 13.25
C ILE A 351 -20.66 12.34 13.98
N LEU A 352 -19.69 11.52 14.42
CA LEU A 352 -18.47 12.02 15.07
C LEU A 352 -17.65 12.93 14.15
N ASN A 353 -17.57 12.61 12.86
CA ASN A 353 -16.86 13.45 11.88
C ASN A 353 -17.60 14.77 11.63
N GLN A 354 -18.93 14.77 11.61
CA GLN A 354 -19.74 16.00 11.56
C GLN A 354 -19.57 16.85 12.81
N MET A 355 -19.54 16.25 14.01
CA MET A 355 -19.30 16.97 15.26
C MET A 355 -17.89 17.58 15.31
N LYS A 356 -16.88 16.83 14.88
CA LYS A 356 -15.49 17.33 14.73
C LYS A 356 -15.37 18.43 13.68
N TYR A 357 -16.28 18.47 12.71
CA TYR A 357 -16.31 19.52 11.71
C TYR A 357 -16.90 20.81 12.26
N ASN A 358 -18.05 20.71 12.92
CA ASN A 358 -18.71 21.85 13.57
C ASN A 358 -18.04 22.24 14.90
N GLN A 359 -16.77 21.89 15.09
CA GLN A 359 -16.03 22.13 16.33
C GLN A 359 -15.81 23.64 16.57
N SER A 360 -15.78 24.45 15.51
CA SER A 360 -15.72 25.91 15.62
C SER A 360 -17.03 26.54 16.10
N GLU A 361 -18.15 25.83 15.97
CA GLU A 361 -19.48 26.29 16.39
C GLU A 361 -19.94 25.66 17.71
N ASN A 362 -19.22 24.65 18.21
CA ASN A 362 -19.54 23.93 19.45
C ASN A 362 -18.42 24.10 20.48
N ASP A 363 -18.77 24.20 21.78
CA ASP A 363 -17.80 24.19 22.91
C ASP A 363 -17.06 22.85 23.11
N LEU A 364 -17.16 21.94 22.14
CA LEU A 364 -16.56 20.61 22.21
C LEU A 364 -15.13 20.63 21.68
N CYS A 365 -14.14 20.48 22.54
CA CYS A 365 -12.75 20.30 22.11
C CYS A 365 -12.40 18.82 21.91
N PHE A 366 -12.21 18.40 20.66
CA PHE A 366 -11.68 17.06 20.39
C PHE A 366 -10.14 17.04 20.55
N PRO A 367 -9.58 16.06 21.28
CA PRO A 367 -8.13 15.94 21.42
C PRO A 367 -7.50 15.57 20.07
N ILE A 368 -6.61 16.43 19.58
CA ILE A 368 -5.81 16.17 18.38
C ILE A 368 -4.53 15.45 18.82
N HIS A 369 -4.28 14.28 18.26
CA HIS A 369 -3.06 13.52 18.54
C HIS A 369 -1.83 14.34 18.09
N HIS A 370 -0.80 14.45 18.93
CA HIS A 370 0.40 15.28 18.66
C HIS A 370 1.05 15.03 17.29
N LYS A 371 1.00 13.79 16.78
CA LYS A 371 1.49 13.43 15.43
C LYS A 371 0.71 14.08 14.28
N GLN A 372 -0.56 14.45 14.47
CA GLN A 372 -1.38 15.12 13.45
C GLN A 372 -1.18 16.65 13.45
N LYS A 373 -0.57 17.23 14.49
CA LYS A 373 -0.30 18.68 14.54
C LYS A 373 0.78 19.15 13.56
N HIS A 374 1.65 18.25 13.10
CA HIS A 374 2.79 18.58 12.24
C HIS A 374 2.52 18.38 10.73
N GLU A 375 1.32 17.94 10.32
CA GLU A 375 1.03 17.68 8.89
C GLU A 375 0.67 18.94 8.07
N HIS A 376 0.60 20.12 8.69
CA HIS A 376 0.43 21.37 7.96
C HIS A 376 1.76 21.86 7.38
N SER A 377 2.31 21.13 6.40
CA SER A 377 3.29 21.72 5.49
C SER A 377 2.54 22.69 4.59
N SER A 378 2.81 23.98 4.74
CA SER A 378 2.32 25.01 3.84
C SER A 378 2.82 24.70 2.43
N THR A 379 1.91 24.38 1.52
CA THR A 379 2.23 24.23 0.10
C THR A 379 2.70 25.59 -0.42
N SER A 380 3.95 25.68 -0.85
CA SER A 380 4.49 26.96 -1.33
C SER A 380 3.89 27.31 -2.69
N ILE A 381 3.57 28.60 -2.89
CA ILE A 381 3.15 29.19 -4.17
C ILE A 381 4.12 28.86 -5.31
N ASP A 382 5.39 28.56 -4.98
CA ASP A 382 6.43 28.17 -5.92
C ASP A 382 6.12 26.88 -6.69
N GLN A 383 5.46 25.89 -6.08
CA GLN A 383 5.09 24.64 -6.76
C GLN A 383 4.06 24.86 -7.87
N LEU A 384 3.18 25.86 -7.75
CA LEU A 384 2.16 26.15 -8.77
C LEU A 384 2.74 26.78 -10.03
N ASN A 385 3.83 27.53 -9.92
CA ASN A 385 4.51 28.18 -11.04
C ASN A 385 5.42 27.20 -11.81
N GLU A 386 5.89 26.15 -11.13
CA GLU A 386 6.72 25.10 -11.71
C GLU A 386 5.96 24.28 -12.77
N ILE A 387 4.69 23.95 -12.52
CA ILE A 387 3.85 23.09 -13.39
C ILE A 387 3.78 23.60 -14.83
N ASP A 388 3.62 24.92 -15.00
CA ASP A 388 3.47 25.54 -16.32
C ASP A 388 4.77 25.44 -17.13
N ARG A 389 5.93 25.47 -16.45
CA ARG A 389 7.27 25.40 -17.05
C ARG A 389 7.80 23.98 -17.26
N LEU A 390 7.10 22.94 -16.78
CA LEU A 390 7.53 21.56 -16.94
C LEU A 390 7.65 21.19 -18.42
N ASP A 391 8.86 20.79 -18.82
CA ASP A 391 9.13 20.13 -20.09
C ASP A 391 8.98 18.62 -19.90
N ILE A 392 7.80 18.11 -20.26
CA ILE A 392 7.47 16.69 -20.12
C ILE A 392 8.41 15.83 -20.95
N GLN A 393 8.80 16.28 -22.14
CA GLN A 393 9.65 15.47 -23.02
C GLN A 393 11.04 15.30 -22.42
N GLN A 394 11.62 16.38 -21.89
CA GLN A 394 12.90 16.31 -21.20
C GLN A 394 12.84 15.41 -19.96
N LEU A 395 11.79 15.51 -19.14
CA LEU A 395 11.64 14.66 -17.94
C LEU A 395 11.54 13.17 -18.31
N ILE A 396 10.84 12.86 -19.39
CA ILE A 396 10.70 11.47 -19.86
C ILE A 396 12.02 10.95 -20.43
N SER A 397 12.75 11.77 -21.17
CA SER A 397 14.10 11.45 -21.64
C SER A 397 15.05 11.20 -20.46
N ASN A 398 15.09 12.10 -19.47
CA ASN A 398 15.89 11.94 -18.25
C ASN A 398 15.54 10.63 -17.52
N ALA A 399 14.24 10.32 -17.38
CA ALA A 399 13.77 9.11 -16.73
C ALA A 399 14.21 7.84 -17.49
N TYR A 400 14.25 7.88 -18.82
CA TYR A 400 14.74 6.78 -19.63
C TYR A 400 16.27 6.64 -19.52
N ASP A 401 17.01 7.74 -19.57
CA ASP A 401 18.47 7.73 -19.41
C ASP A 401 18.87 7.18 -18.03
N GLN A 402 18.16 7.59 -16.98
CA GLN A 402 18.33 7.04 -15.64
C GLN A 402 17.98 5.54 -15.59
N ALA A 403 16.92 5.10 -16.27
CA ALA A 403 16.57 3.70 -16.34
C ALA A 403 17.65 2.87 -17.04
N ILE A 404 18.26 3.40 -18.10
CA ILE A 404 19.39 2.77 -18.79
C ILE A 404 20.60 2.67 -17.86
N ASP A 405 20.98 3.76 -17.17
CA ASP A 405 22.09 3.77 -16.21
C ASP A 405 21.90 2.70 -15.11
N ILE A 406 20.68 2.60 -14.57
CA ILE A 406 20.33 1.58 -13.56
C ILE A 406 20.57 0.15 -14.07
N VAL A 407 20.19 -0.16 -15.32
CA VAL A 407 20.28 -1.53 -15.86
C VAL A 407 21.57 -1.83 -16.64
N GLN A 408 22.39 -0.82 -16.90
CA GLN A 408 23.62 -0.93 -17.70
C GLN A 408 24.59 -1.94 -17.08
N HIS A 409 24.74 -1.92 -15.76
CA HIS A 409 25.61 -2.84 -15.03
C HIS A 409 25.14 -4.30 -15.10
N SER A 410 23.84 -4.53 -15.27
CA SER A 410 23.24 -5.87 -15.28
C SER A 410 23.38 -6.61 -16.62
N LYS A 411 24.07 -6.04 -17.62
CA LYS A 411 24.18 -6.55 -19.02
C LYS A 411 22.85 -6.72 -19.76
N ILE A 412 21.81 -6.04 -19.28
CA ILE A 412 20.50 -6.00 -19.94
C ILE A 412 20.64 -5.29 -21.28
N CYS A 413 21.26 -4.10 -21.29
CA CYS A 413 21.49 -3.30 -22.50
C CYS A 413 22.28 -4.09 -23.56
N ASP A 414 23.34 -4.81 -23.18
CA ASP A 414 24.14 -5.62 -24.10
C ASP A 414 23.28 -6.68 -24.83
N THR A 415 22.37 -7.31 -24.09
CA THR A 415 21.47 -8.32 -24.66
C THR A 415 20.44 -7.66 -25.58
N LEU A 416 19.87 -6.53 -25.19
CA LEU A 416 18.89 -5.80 -26.01
C LEU A 416 19.51 -5.26 -27.30
N ASN A 417 20.75 -4.78 -27.23
CA ASN A 417 21.54 -4.34 -28.38
C ASN A 417 21.75 -5.46 -29.40
N GLN A 418 21.91 -6.71 -28.97
CA GLN A 418 22.00 -7.88 -29.88
C GLN A 418 20.70 -8.12 -30.67
N PHE A 419 19.56 -7.62 -30.18
CA PHE A 419 18.25 -7.73 -30.83
C PHE A 419 17.80 -6.43 -31.51
N ASN A 420 18.69 -5.45 -31.66
CA ASN A 420 18.39 -4.11 -32.23
C ASN A 420 17.28 -3.35 -31.47
N ILE A 421 17.21 -3.51 -30.14
CA ILE A 421 16.31 -2.75 -29.28
C ILE A 421 17.15 -1.75 -28.47
N ASN A 422 17.37 -0.57 -29.03
CA ASN A 422 18.39 0.37 -28.52
C ASN A 422 17.79 1.73 -28.13
N SER A 423 16.59 2.05 -28.61
CA SER A 423 15.92 3.31 -28.31
C SER A 423 14.66 3.12 -27.46
N LEU A 424 14.23 4.21 -26.82
CA LEU A 424 12.95 4.28 -26.11
C LEU A 424 11.78 3.86 -27.02
N ASN A 425 11.83 4.26 -28.29
CA ASN A 425 10.78 3.93 -29.26
C ASN A 425 10.77 2.44 -29.58
N ASP A 426 11.93 1.80 -29.74
CA ASP A 426 12.01 0.36 -30.01
C ASP A 426 11.48 -0.45 -28.84
N VAL A 427 11.91 -0.14 -27.62
CA VAL A 427 11.44 -0.81 -26.39
C VAL A 427 9.93 -0.62 -26.24
N SER A 428 9.43 0.58 -26.48
CA SER A 428 8.00 0.88 -26.31
C SER A 428 7.15 0.21 -27.38
N GLN A 429 7.56 0.23 -28.65
CA GLN A 429 6.84 -0.48 -29.71
C GLN A 429 6.80 -1.98 -29.45
N TYR A 430 7.93 -2.56 -29.03
CA TYR A 430 8.02 -3.98 -28.69
C TYR A 430 7.05 -4.36 -27.56
N ILE A 431 7.07 -3.62 -26.45
CA ILE A 431 6.15 -3.83 -25.32
C ILE A 431 4.70 -3.65 -25.73
N HIS A 432 4.40 -2.60 -26.52
CA HIS A 432 3.05 -2.35 -27.02
C HIS A 432 2.52 -3.55 -27.81
N ASP A 433 3.31 -4.10 -28.73
CA ASP A 433 2.91 -5.25 -29.56
C ASP A 433 2.67 -6.52 -28.73
N ILE A 434 3.49 -6.77 -27.71
CA ILE A 434 3.32 -7.91 -26.81
C ILE A 434 2.06 -7.78 -25.97
N LEU A 435 1.87 -6.62 -25.33
CA LEU A 435 0.70 -6.38 -24.50
C LEU A 435 -0.57 -6.40 -25.35
N LYS A 436 -0.53 -5.89 -26.59
CA LYS A 436 -1.62 -5.96 -27.56
C LYS A 436 -1.92 -7.39 -28.02
N LYS A 437 -0.90 -8.20 -28.26
CA LYS A 437 -1.07 -9.62 -28.61
C LYS A 437 -1.71 -10.40 -27.47
N ASN A 438 -1.24 -10.17 -26.24
CA ASN A 438 -1.76 -10.82 -25.05
C ASN A 438 -3.18 -10.37 -24.71
N SER A 439 -3.56 -9.13 -25.03
CA SER A 439 -4.89 -8.58 -24.76
C SER A 439 -5.95 -8.96 -25.79
N ARG A 440 -5.59 -9.16 -27.06
CA ARG A 440 -6.52 -9.68 -28.09
C ARG A 440 -7.06 -11.07 -27.78
N LEU A 441 -6.41 -11.81 -26.88
CA LEU A 441 -6.90 -13.09 -26.36
C LEU A 441 -8.01 -12.91 -25.31
N ILE A 442 -8.18 -11.72 -24.75
CA ILE A 442 -9.05 -11.45 -23.61
C ILE A 442 -10.24 -10.62 -24.11
N ASN A 443 -11.28 -11.31 -24.56
CA ASN A 443 -12.53 -10.70 -25.00
C ASN A 443 -13.65 -10.94 -23.98
N TYR A 444 -13.88 -9.97 -23.10
CA TYR A 444 -14.94 -10.00 -22.08
C TYR A 444 -16.36 -9.81 -22.65
N SER A 445 -16.56 -9.91 -23.97
CA SER A 445 -17.91 -9.94 -24.55
C SER A 445 -18.69 -11.20 -24.18
N PHE A 446 -18.01 -12.24 -23.67
CA PHE A 446 -18.62 -13.47 -23.17
C PHE A 446 -18.48 -13.56 -21.65
N ARG A 447 -19.56 -13.95 -20.98
CA ARG A 447 -19.55 -14.22 -19.53
C ARG A 447 -18.77 -15.50 -19.28
N THR A 448 -17.56 -15.39 -18.74
CA THR A 448 -16.89 -16.52 -18.12
C THR A 448 -16.39 -16.10 -16.74
N GLU A 449 -16.88 -16.81 -15.72
CA GLU A 449 -16.59 -16.56 -14.29
C GLU A 449 -15.10 -16.82 -13.92
N ASN A 450 -14.27 -17.24 -14.89
CA ASN A 450 -12.90 -17.74 -14.68
C ASN A 450 -11.77 -16.90 -15.36
N ASP A 451 -12.08 -15.82 -16.08
CA ASP A 451 -11.09 -15.13 -16.94
C ASP A 451 -9.95 -14.43 -16.17
N THR A 452 -10.19 -13.96 -14.94
CA THR A 452 -9.16 -13.27 -14.13
C THR A 452 -8.06 -14.23 -13.64
N ALA A 453 -8.40 -15.49 -13.38
CA ALA A 453 -7.44 -16.52 -12.98
C ALA A 453 -6.57 -16.99 -14.16
N GLU A 454 -7.11 -16.99 -15.39
CA GLU A 454 -6.34 -17.29 -16.59
C GLU A 454 -5.42 -16.13 -17.03
N GLU A 455 -5.81 -14.87 -16.79
CA GLU A 455 -5.02 -13.69 -17.18
C GLU A 455 -3.83 -13.43 -16.25
N PHE A 456 -4.03 -13.56 -14.94
CA PHE A 456 -3.04 -13.26 -13.90
C PHE A 456 -2.45 -14.49 -13.22
N GLY A 457 -2.90 -15.70 -13.60
CA GLY A 457 -2.52 -16.96 -12.97
C GLY A 457 -3.25 -17.21 -11.65
N LEU A 458 -3.18 -18.45 -11.15
CA LEU A 458 -3.61 -18.84 -9.79
C LEU A 458 -2.70 -18.27 -8.69
N ASP A 459 -2.06 -17.12 -8.92
CA ASP A 459 -1.37 -16.35 -7.90
C ASP A 459 -2.38 -15.46 -7.13
N GLU A 460 -3.61 -15.97 -6.94
CA GLU A 460 -4.32 -15.62 -5.71
C GLU A 460 -3.45 -16.20 -4.60
N GLU A 461 -2.61 -15.36 -3.99
CA GLU A 461 -2.10 -15.65 -2.66
C GLU A 461 -3.36 -15.93 -1.83
N ASN A 462 -3.63 -17.21 -1.54
CA ASN A 462 -4.80 -17.69 -0.83
C ASN A 462 -5.04 -16.85 0.45
N ASP A 463 -5.84 -15.79 0.37
CA ASP A 463 -6.39 -15.07 1.52
C ASP A 463 -7.50 -15.88 2.20
N ASP A 464 -7.94 -16.98 1.57
CA ASP A 464 -9.05 -17.83 2.04
C ASP A 464 -8.68 -18.74 3.22
N ASN A 465 -7.41 -18.86 3.61
CA ASN A 465 -7.01 -19.76 4.71
C ASN A 465 -7.08 -19.15 6.13
N ASP A 466 -7.41 -17.87 6.29
CA ASP A 466 -7.31 -17.18 7.58
C ASP A 466 -8.65 -16.93 8.29
N VAL A 467 -9.72 -17.65 7.93
CA VAL A 467 -10.90 -17.75 8.79
C VAL A 467 -10.77 -18.97 9.69
N GLU A 468 -10.05 -18.84 10.81
CA GLU A 468 -10.24 -19.75 11.94
C GLU A 468 -11.72 -19.69 12.35
N THR A 469 -12.49 -20.70 11.97
CA THR A 469 -13.85 -20.94 12.48
C THR A 469 -13.76 -21.19 13.98
N TYR A 470 -13.96 -20.15 14.78
CA TYR A 470 -14.16 -20.30 16.21
C TYR A 470 -15.48 -21.04 16.46
N ALA A 471 -15.41 -22.11 17.25
CA ALA A 471 -16.59 -22.77 17.79
C ALA A 471 -17.41 -21.75 18.61
N PRO A 472 -18.75 -21.81 18.57
CA PRO A 472 -19.57 -20.98 19.45
C PRO A 472 -19.39 -21.44 20.90
N ASP A 473 -18.69 -20.66 21.71
CA ASP A 473 -18.60 -20.91 23.15
C ASP A 473 -19.98 -20.77 23.81
N GLN A 474 -20.26 -21.73 24.69
CA GLN A 474 -21.51 -21.89 25.42
C GLN A 474 -21.79 -20.70 26.37
N PRO A 475 -23.06 -20.41 26.67
CA PRO A 475 -23.41 -19.41 27.68
C PRO A 475 -23.07 -19.96 29.07
N ILE A 476 -22.23 -19.26 29.82
CA ILE A 476 -22.04 -19.52 31.26
C ILE A 476 -22.71 -18.40 32.03
N ASP A 477 -23.53 -18.82 32.98
CA ASP A 477 -24.43 -18.03 33.81
C ASP A 477 -23.78 -16.86 34.55
N GLU A 478 -24.54 -15.78 34.59
CA GLU A 478 -24.29 -14.52 35.27
C GLU A 478 -24.36 -14.72 36.79
N PHE A 479 -23.22 -14.85 37.47
CA PHE A 479 -23.13 -14.69 38.92
C PHE A 479 -22.71 -13.26 39.26
N LEU A 480 -23.68 -12.47 39.75
CA LEU A 480 -23.43 -11.23 40.47
C LEU A 480 -22.62 -11.53 41.74
N PHE A 481 -21.45 -10.90 41.86
CA PHE A 481 -20.80 -10.69 43.16
C PHE A 481 -20.63 -9.19 43.38
N ASP A 482 -21.27 -8.69 44.43
CA ASP A 482 -21.07 -7.36 44.99
C ASP A 482 -19.64 -7.23 45.51
N TYR A 483 -18.93 -6.18 45.09
CA TYR A 483 -17.67 -5.79 45.71
C TYR A 483 -17.94 -4.80 46.87
N PRO A 484 -17.37 -5.02 48.06
CA PRO A 484 -17.30 -3.98 49.08
C PRO A 484 -16.31 -2.89 48.63
N ASN A 485 -16.70 -1.64 48.87
CA ASN A 485 -15.84 -0.47 48.74
C ASN A 485 -14.65 -0.59 49.70
N ASP A 486 -13.45 -0.85 49.17
CA ASP A 486 -12.21 -0.62 49.90
C ASP A 486 -11.47 0.57 49.28
N THR A 487 -11.54 1.69 50.00
CA THR A 487 -10.58 2.79 49.93
C THR A 487 -9.24 2.30 50.46
N MET A 488 -8.25 2.12 49.57
CA MET A 488 -6.86 1.89 49.97
C MET A 488 -6.06 3.18 49.86
N ASN A 489 -5.42 3.53 50.98
CA ASN A 489 -4.50 4.65 51.15
C ASN A 489 -3.26 4.50 50.24
N ASP A 490 -2.79 5.63 49.72
CA ASP A 490 -1.86 5.76 48.59
C ASP A 490 -0.36 5.79 49.00
N ASP A 491 0.04 5.25 50.16
CA ASP A 491 1.35 5.58 50.77
C ASP A 491 2.34 4.41 51.06
N GLU A 492 2.13 3.20 50.53
CA GLU A 492 3.16 2.14 50.57
C GLU A 492 3.37 1.50 49.20
N GLU A 493 4.23 2.12 48.36
CA GLU A 493 4.74 1.47 47.13
C GLU A 493 5.75 0.38 47.52
N ASP A 494 5.31 -0.89 47.52
CA ASP A 494 6.16 -2.07 47.69
C ASP A 494 7.32 -2.10 46.69
N ILE A 495 8.55 -2.03 47.20
CA ILE A 495 9.78 -2.08 46.40
C ILE A 495 10.12 -3.54 46.09
N LEU A 496 9.89 -3.97 44.85
CA LEU A 496 10.28 -5.30 44.37
C LEU A 496 11.81 -5.38 44.16
N ASN A 497 12.47 -6.30 44.88
CA ASN A 497 13.90 -6.61 44.74
C ASN A 497 14.14 -7.67 43.65
N SER A 498 15.01 -7.40 42.68
CA SER A 498 15.29 -8.33 41.55
C SER A 498 16.72 -8.21 41.01
N LYS A 499 17.19 -9.20 40.22
CA LYS A 499 18.55 -9.25 39.64
C LYS A 499 18.53 -8.86 38.16
N LYS A 500 19.64 -8.32 37.65
CA LYS A 500 19.77 -7.83 36.24
C LYS A 500 19.52 -8.93 35.18
N SER A 501 19.71 -10.21 35.52
CA SER A 501 19.40 -11.36 34.67
C SER A 501 17.92 -11.45 34.28
N ASP A 502 17.03 -10.91 35.12
CA ASP A 502 15.58 -11.13 35.02
C ASP A 502 14.91 -10.16 34.02
N PHE A 503 15.66 -9.19 33.47
CA PHE A 503 15.15 -8.14 32.57
C PHE A 503 15.91 -8.02 31.24
N ASN A 504 16.59 -9.09 30.81
CA ASN A 504 17.41 -9.04 29.60
C ASN A 504 16.55 -8.73 28.36
N GLY A 505 16.83 -7.60 27.69
CA GLY A 505 16.08 -7.13 26.52
C GLY A 505 14.99 -6.08 26.79
N ILE A 506 14.80 -5.63 28.03
CA ILE A 506 13.78 -4.65 28.42
C ILE A 506 14.39 -3.26 28.61
N ARG A 507 13.68 -2.20 28.15
CA ARG A 507 14.08 -0.80 28.38
C ARG A 507 13.72 -0.38 29.81
N ILE A 508 14.73 -0.03 30.58
CA ILE A 508 14.60 0.46 31.96
C ILE A 508 15.17 1.88 31.99
N PHE A 509 14.53 2.78 32.74
CA PHE A 509 14.89 4.20 32.80
C PHE A 509 15.43 4.57 34.19
N ASP A 510 16.45 5.42 34.24
CA ASP A 510 17.02 5.90 35.50
C ASP A 510 16.21 7.06 36.10
N ASN A 511 15.62 7.90 35.24
CA ASN A 511 14.72 8.99 35.61
C ASN A 511 13.52 9.05 34.67
N ILE A 512 12.36 9.45 35.19
CA ILE A 512 11.12 9.63 34.43
C ILE A 512 10.54 11.03 34.64
N ASN A 513 9.80 11.51 33.65
CA ASN A 513 9.04 12.75 33.78
C ASN A 513 8.00 12.60 34.91
N PRO A 514 7.96 13.51 35.92
CA PRO A 514 7.02 13.44 37.04
C PRO A 514 5.55 13.36 36.62
N ASP A 515 5.16 13.94 35.48
CA ASP A 515 3.78 13.90 34.96
C ASP A 515 3.36 12.49 34.49
N LEU A 516 4.32 11.61 34.22
CA LEU A 516 4.10 10.25 33.74
C LEU A 516 4.31 9.20 34.84
N LYS A 517 4.55 9.61 36.09
CA LYS A 517 4.88 8.71 37.22
C LYS A 517 3.85 7.59 37.42
N ARG A 518 2.56 7.85 37.15
CA ARG A 518 1.47 6.86 37.24
C ARG A 518 1.61 5.69 36.25
N SER A 519 2.39 5.85 35.18
CA SER A 519 2.57 4.85 34.12
C SER A 519 3.82 3.97 34.32
N TYR A 520 4.56 4.16 35.41
CA TYR A 520 5.78 3.41 35.72
C TYR A 520 5.72 2.77 37.11
N PHE A 521 6.49 1.70 37.31
CA PHE A 521 6.81 1.10 38.60
C PHE A 521 8.26 1.42 38.96
N LYS A 522 8.54 1.61 40.26
CA LYS A 522 9.91 1.63 40.77
C LYS A 522 10.37 0.19 41.01
N VAL A 523 11.53 -0.15 40.49
CA VAL A 523 12.15 -1.47 40.66
C VAL A 523 13.58 -1.25 41.18
N LYS A 524 13.97 -1.97 42.22
CA LYS A 524 15.34 -1.91 42.75
C LYS A 524 16.18 -3.01 42.09
N ILE A 525 17.14 -2.61 41.27
CA ILE A 525 18.06 -3.51 40.56
C ILE A 525 19.47 -3.17 41.01
N ASN A 526 20.16 -4.16 41.60
CA ASN A 526 21.54 -4.02 42.10
C ASN A 526 21.73 -2.73 42.92
N GLU A 527 20.86 -2.52 43.92
CA GLU A 527 20.86 -1.36 44.83
C GLU A 527 20.50 0.01 44.21
N SER A 528 20.37 0.10 42.89
CA SER A 528 19.88 1.30 42.19
C SER A 528 18.36 1.25 41.96
N ILE A 529 17.66 2.35 42.24
CA ILE A 529 16.24 2.50 41.91
C ILE A 529 16.12 2.85 40.44
N LYS A 530 15.34 2.07 39.70
CA LYS A 530 15.03 2.32 38.29
C LYS A 530 13.54 2.27 38.03
N TYR A 531 13.10 2.81 36.90
CA TYR A 531 11.70 2.90 36.52
C TYR A 531 11.39 2.00 35.32
N LEU A 532 10.35 1.18 35.46
CA LEU A 532 9.84 0.27 34.43
C LEU A 532 8.41 0.66 34.04
N HIS A 533 8.11 0.76 32.75
CA HIS A 533 6.76 1.12 32.30
C HIS A 533 5.76 -0.01 32.61
N LYS A 534 4.56 0.32 33.12
CA LYS A 534 3.55 -0.68 33.56
C LYS A 534 3.16 -1.65 32.45
N GLN A 535 3.07 -1.21 31.20
CA GLN A 535 2.81 -2.11 30.05
C GLN A 535 3.93 -3.12 29.80
N SER A 536 5.18 -2.73 30.07
CA SER A 536 6.35 -3.63 29.97
C SER A 536 6.37 -4.64 31.11
N ALA A 537 5.85 -4.27 32.29
CA ALA A 537 5.71 -5.18 33.43
C ALA A 537 4.63 -6.26 33.20
N CYS A 538 3.52 -5.94 32.53
CA CYS A 538 2.51 -6.95 32.18
C CYS A 538 3.07 -8.10 31.32
N TRP A 539 4.12 -7.84 30.55
CA TRP A 539 4.82 -8.86 29.76
C TRP A 539 5.65 -9.83 30.61
N LEU A 540 6.09 -9.43 31.81
CA LEU A 540 6.87 -10.27 32.74
C LEU A 540 6.01 -11.33 33.45
N LEU A 541 4.70 -11.11 33.55
CA LEU A 541 3.78 -11.99 34.31
C LEU A 541 3.14 -13.08 33.46
N SER A 542 3.34 -13.06 32.14
CA SER A 542 2.79 -14.03 31.19
C SER A 542 3.86 -15.03 30.75
N ASN A 543 4.23 -15.96 31.63
CA ASN A 543 5.04 -17.11 31.22
C ASN A 543 4.16 -18.11 30.44
N ASN A 544 4.65 -18.58 29.29
CA ASN A 544 4.05 -19.63 28.45
C ASN A 544 2.72 -19.32 27.74
N ILE A 545 2.44 -18.07 27.37
CA ILE A 545 1.28 -17.74 26.53
C ILE A 545 1.73 -17.04 25.25
N THR A 546 1.44 -17.64 24.09
CA THR A 546 1.81 -17.09 22.76
C THR A 546 0.87 -15.99 22.29
N LYS A 547 -0.30 -15.80 22.93
CA LYS A 547 -1.28 -14.76 22.62
C LYS A 547 -2.10 -14.36 23.85
N LEU A 548 -2.21 -13.07 24.14
CA LEU A 548 -3.10 -12.55 25.19
C LEU A 548 -4.57 -12.74 24.80
N SER A 549 -5.42 -13.09 25.78
CA SER A 549 -6.88 -13.18 25.60
C SER A 549 -7.43 -11.91 24.92
N ASN A 550 -8.43 -12.10 24.05
CA ASN A 550 -9.12 -10.99 23.43
C ASN A 550 -9.92 -10.21 24.49
N ASP A 551 -10.49 -10.85 25.50
CA ASP A 551 -11.20 -10.13 26.55
C ASP A 551 -10.24 -9.46 27.56
N ARG A 552 -10.50 -8.18 27.88
CA ARG A 552 -9.64 -7.37 28.77
C ARG A 552 -9.74 -7.81 30.23
N LEU A 553 -10.85 -8.40 30.65
CA LEU A 553 -11.03 -8.89 32.02
C LEU A 553 -10.21 -10.16 32.27
N SER A 554 -10.16 -11.06 31.28
CA SER A 554 -9.39 -12.30 31.34
C SER A 554 -7.88 -12.14 31.07
N ARG A 555 -7.40 -10.97 30.62
CA ARG A 555 -5.95 -10.69 30.44
C ARG A 555 -5.15 -10.67 31.74
N VAL A 556 -5.81 -10.48 32.87
CA VAL A 556 -5.17 -10.31 34.19
C VAL A 556 -5.50 -11.47 35.15
N MET A 557 -6.46 -12.33 34.80
CA MET A 557 -6.74 -13.53 35.59
C MET A 557 -5.76 -14.62 35.17
N GLN A 558 -4.79 -14.93 36.03
CA GLN A 558 -4.08 -16.20 35.94
C GLN A 558 -5.12 -17.32 35.97
N GLN A 559 -5.08 -18.24 35.00
CA GLN A 559 -5.69 -19.55 35.21
C GLN A 559 -4.96 -20.17 36.40
N THR A 560 -5.64 -20.30 37.53
CA THR A 560 -5.20 -21.16 38.62
C THR A 560 -5.01 -22.55 38.02
N ALA A 561 -3.75 -22.99 37.92
CA ALA A 561 -3.46 -24.37 37.60
C ALA A 561 -4.13 -25.22 38.68
N ASN A 562 -5.16 -25.97 38.29
CA ASN A 562 -5.65 -27.08 39.10
C ASN A 562 -4.49 -28.07 39.20
N ASN A 563 -3.81 -28.07 40.34
CA ASN A 563 -2.94 -29.17 40.73
C ASN A 563 -3.81 -30.41 40.89
N ASN A 564 -3.65 -31.36 39.96
CA ASN A 564 -3.77 -32.79 40.23
C ASN A 564 -2.46 -33.45 39.86
#